data_AF-A0A4W5R0F9-F1
#
_entry.id   AF-A0A4W5R0F9-F1
#
_cell.length_a   1.000
_cell.length_b   1.000
_cell.length_c   1.000
_cell.angle_alpha   90.00
_cell.angle_beta   90.00
_cell.angle_gamma   90.00
#
_symmetry.space_group_name_H-M   'P 1'
#
loop_
_entity.id
_entity.type
_entity.pdbx_description
1 polymer ?
#
loop_
_entity_poly.entity_id
_entity_poly.type
_entity_poly.pdbx_seq_one_letter_code
_entity_poly.pdbx_strand_id
1 'polypeptide(L)'
;SLSSGVELDETEKLFCCSICLDLLKVPVTTACGHSYCMGCIKESWDQDDLKGAYRCPQCRQTFTPRPVLKRNIVLAEVVEKLKKTGTQAAPPPALRYAGPGDVVCDFCTGTRKQKALTSCLVCLASYCDTHLQLHYESPALKKHKLVKATRQLQEKICSHHDKLLEVYCRIDQQCICYLCTMDEHKGHDTVSAAAERTEKQRQLGMSQQKAQQRFQEREKELKKLQQAVESLKRSAQEAVKDSDEIFTELIRSIERRRSEVKELIRAQEKAQVSQAEGLLEQLKQEIAELRKRSTELEQLSHTEDHIHFLQSYQSLSMISVFSDLPSIVVHPLQYFGDVSKTVSELREKVEDFLKGEWIKISTTGVLILLQ
;
A
#
# COMPACT_ATOMS: atom_id res chain seq x y z
N SER A 1 32.91 -26.51 -2.27
CA SER A 1 31.81 -26.89 -1.37
C SER A 1 30.60 -26.03 -1.71
N LEU A 2 29.79 -26.48 -2.65
CA LEU A 2 28.58 -25.78 -3.10
C LEU A 2 27.39 -26.47 -2.43
N SER A 3 26.83 -25.82 -1.43
CA SER A 3 25.54 -26.15 -0.84
C SER A 3 24.46 -25.94 -1.90
N SER A 4 23.93 -27.04 -2.42
CA SER A 4 22.71 -27.05 -3.20
C SER A 4 21.56 -26.64 -2.27
N GLY A 5 21.13 -25.38 -2.36
CA GLY A 5 19.91 -24.91 -1.70
C GLY A 5 18.70 -25.60 -2.33
N VAL A 6 18.23 -26.64 -1.68
CA VAL A 6 16.86 -27.15 -1.86
C VAL A 6 16.02 -26.28 -0.92
N GLU A 7 15.04 -25.55 -1.46
CA GLU A 7 14.00 -24.94 -0.64
C GLU A 7 13.27 -26.07 0.08
N LEU A 8 13.59 -26.24 1.36
CA LEU A 8 12.89 -27.15 2.26
C LEU A 8 11.49 -26.56 2.53
N ASP A 9 10.48 -27.39 2.31
CA ASP A 9 9.08 -27.15 2.67
C ASP A 9 8.98 -26.61 4.12
N GLU A 10 8.06 -25.67 4.39
CA GLU A 10 7.98 -25.00 5.72
C GLU A 10 7.80 -26.01 6.86
N THR A 11 7.22 -27.17 6.56
CA THR A 11 7.03 -28.31 7.44
C THR A 11 8.31 -29.08 7.79
N GLU A 12 9.34 -29.10 6.92
CA GLU A 12 10.60 -29.82 7.17
C GLU A 12 11.51 -29.06 8.15
N LYS A 13 11.42 -27.73 8.20
CA LYS A 13 12.20 -26.88 9.12
C LYS A 13 11.88 -27.14 10.60
N LEU A 14 10.68 -27.65 10.90
CA LEU A 14 10.26 -28.02 12.26
C LEU A 14 11.04 -29.21 12.84
N PHE A 15 11.72 -29.99 11.98
CA PHE A 15 12.44 -31.20 12.36
C PHE A 15 13.96 -31.07 12.23
N CYS A 16 14.47 -29.84 12.13
CA CYS A 16 15.89 -29.55 12.08
C CYS A 16 16.46 -29.30 13.49
N CYS A 17 17.68 -29.76 13.73
CA CYS A 17 18.43 -29.47 14.93
C CYS A 17 18.94 -28.03 14.90
N SER A 18 18.67 -27.22 15.93
CA SER A 18 19.14 -25.83 15.94
C SER A 18 20.64 -25.66 16.19
N ILE A 19 21.39 -26.75 16.41
CA ILE A 19 22.86 -26.72 16.62
C ILE A 19 23.57 -26.96 15.29
N CYS A 20 23.28 -28.08 14.60
CA CYS A 20 23.91 -28.41 13.33
C CYS A 20 23.12 -27.95 12.09
N LEU A 21 21.90 -27.44 12.29
CA LEU A 21 20.98 -26.94 11.25
C LEU A 21 20.52 -27.99 10.22
N ASP A 22 20.81 -29.28 10.47
CA ASP A 22 20.35 -30.43 9.68
C ASP A 22 19.12 -31.10 10.32
N LEU A 23 18.40 -31.94 9.54
CA LEU A 23 17.39 -32.87 10.06
C LEU A 23 17.92 -33.68 11.25
N LEU A 24 17.10 -33.83 12.28
CA LEU A 24 17.49 -34.49 13.54
C LEU A 24 18.03 -35.91 13.32
N LYS A 25 19.28 -36.14 13.72
CA LYS A 25 19.95 -37.45 13.75
C LYS A 25 19.90 -37.98 15.19
N VAL A 26 19.18 -39.09 15.40
CA VAL A 26 18.91 -39.64 16.75
C VAL A 26 18.34 -38.53 17.66
N PRO A 27 17.10 -38.06 17.39
CA PRO A 27 16.51 -36.94 18.11
C PRO A 27 16.38 -37.23 19.60
N VAL A 28 16.68 -36.23 20.42
CA VAL A 28 16.43 -36.22 21.86
C VAL A 28 15.66 -34.96 22.21
N THR A 29 14.69 -35.07 23.11
CA THR A 29 13.89 -33.93 23.56
C THR A 29 14.24 -33.65 25.01
N THR A 30 14.64 -32.41 25.28
CA THR A 30 14.96 -31.92 26.62
C THR A 30 13.69 -31.61 27.41
N ALA A 31 13.78 -31.49 28.73
CA ALA A 31 12.61 -31.21 29.58
C ALA A 31 11.95 -29.85 29.30
N CYS A 32 12.64 -28.92 28.62
CA CYS A 32 12.07 -27.67 28.14
C CYS A 32 11.34 -27.80 26.79
N GLY A 33 11.19 -29.01 26.25
CA GLY A 33 10.47 -29.30 25.00
C GLY A 33 11.30 -29.16 23.72
N HIS A 34 12.52 -28.60 23.80
CA HIS A 34 13.38 -28.44 22.62
C HIS A 34 14.08 -29.74 22.24
N SER A 35 14.24 -29.97 20.94
CA SER A 35 14.77 -31.22 20.38
C SER A 35 16.04 -31.01 19.57
N TYR A 36 17.01 -31.91 19.77
CA TYR A 36 18.35 -31.84 19.16
C TYR A 36 18.81 -33.22 18.68
N CYS A 37 19.85 -33.25 17.84
CA CYS A 37 20.61 -34.49 17.63
C CYS A 37 21.28 -34.88 18.95
N MET A 38 21.23 -36.16 19.32
CA MET A 38 21.84 -36.65 20.57
C MET A 38 23.32 -36.28 20.68
N GLY A 39 24.08 -36.37 19.59
CA GLY A 39 25.49 -35.97 19.55
C GLY A 39 25.68 -34.48 19.80
N CYS A 40 24.93 -33.63 19.09
CA CYS A 40 25.07 -32.18 19.18
C CYS A 40 24.78 -31.62 20.58
N ILE A 41 23.72 -32.10 21.24
CA ILE A 41 23.41 -31.62 22.60
C ILE A 41 24.39 -32.19 23.64
N LYS A 42 24.91 -33.41 23.41
CA LYS A 42 25.91 -34.00 24.29
C LYS A 42 27.21 -33.20 24.24
N GLU A 43 27.71 -32.88 23.04
CA GLU A 43 28.88 -32.03 22.84
C GLU A 43 28.69 -30.63 23.42
N SER A 44 27.51 -30.03 23.22
CA SER A 44 27.18 -28.72 23.80
C SER A 44 27.22 -28.72 25.32
N TRP A 45 26.81 -29.81 25.97
CA TRP A 45 26.86 -29.95 27.43
C TRP A 45 28.24 -30.36 27.94
N ASP A 46 29.01 -31.12 27.15
CA ASP A 46 30.40 -31.50 27.49
C ASP A 46 31.32 -30.27 27.51
N GLN A 47 31.03 -29.21 26.73
CA GLN A 47 31.76 -27.94 26.79
C GLN A 47 31.46 -27.13 28.07
N ASP A 48 30.27 -27.31 28.67
CA ASP A 48 29.81 -26.60 29.87
C ASP A 48 29.96 -27.43 31.16
N ASP A 49 30.52 -28.66 31.08
CA ASP A 49 30.70 -29.57 32.23
C ASP A 49 31.51 -28.94 33.37
N LEU A 50 32.41 -27.99 33.05
CA LEU A 50 33.21 -27.25 34.03
C LEU A 50 32.39 -26.31 34.94
N LYS A 51 31.16 -25.95 34.56
CA LYS A 51 30.30 -25.00 35.30
C LYS A 51 29.17 -25.68 36.06
N GLY A 52 29.02 -27.01 35.95
CA GLY A 52 27.99 -27.79 36.64
C GLY A 52 26.55 -27.41 36.28
N ALA A 53 26.34 -26.66 35.19
CA ALA A 53 25.05 -26.11 34.79
C ALA A 53 24.80 -26.39 33.30
N TYR A 54 23.86 -27.30 33.01
CA TYR A 54 23.58 -27.75 31.64
C TYR A 54 22.46 -26.92 31.04
N ARG A 55 22.76 -26.10 30.03
CA ARG A 55 21.80 -25.13 29.49
C ARG A 55 21.22 -25.61 28.17
N CYS A 56 19.93 -25.36 27.95
CA CYS A 56 19.30 -25.52 26.65
C CYS A 56 19.84 -24.46 25.66
N PRO A 57 20.38 -24.84 24.49
CA PRO A 57 20.89 -23.89 23.51
C PRO A 57 19.85 -22.87 22.99
N GLN A 58 18.56 -23.23 22.99
CA GLN A 58 17.49 -22.37 22.45
C GLN A 58 16.89 -21.42 23.51
N CYS A 59 16.44 -21.96 24.65
CA CYS A 59 15.75 -21.17 25.68
C CYS A 59 16.62 -20.83 26.90
N ARG A 60 17.88 -21.31 26.95
CA ARG A 60 18.84 -21.09 28.04
C ARG A 60 18.40 -21.61 29.41
N GLN A 61 17.31 -22.39 29.49
CA GLN A 61 16.89 -23.08 30.71
C GLN A 61 18.01 -23.98 31.20
N THR A 62 18.32 -23.87 32.49
CA THR A 62 19.38 -24.62 33.17
C THR A 62 18.81 -25.90 33.78
N PHE A 63 19.53 -27.01 33.62
CA PHE A 63 19.23 -28.29 34.23
C PHE A 63 20.36 -28.69 35.19
N THR A 64 20.01 -29.07 36.41
CA THR A 64 20.91 -29.63 37.43
C THR A 64 20.14 -30.69 38.22
N PRO A 65 20.56 -31.97 38.26
CA PRO A 65 21.77 -32.58 37.65
C PRO A 65 21.67 -32.74 36.12
N ARG A 66 22.74 -33.28 35.49
CA ARG A 66 22.81 -33.51 34.04
C ARG A 66 21.63 -34.37 33.57
N PRO A 67 20.81 -33.90 32.61
CA PRO A 67 19.71 -34.71 32.09
C PRO A 67 20.20 -35.97 31.38
N VAL A 68 19.53 -37.10 31.64
CA VAL A 68 19.74 -38.33 30.90
C VAL A 68 19.06 -38.21 29.53
N LEU A 69 19.86 -38.26 28.47
CA LEU A 69 19.35 -38.18 27.10
C LEU A 69 18.81 -39.53 26.64
N LYS A 70 17.51 -39.57 26.31
CA LYS A 70 16.86 -40.72 25.68
C LYS A 70 16.40 -40.36 24.28
N ARG A 71 16.59 -41.28 23.33
CA ARG A 71 16.08 -41.12 21.97
C ARG A 71 14.57 -40.93 22.00
N ASN A 72 14.09 -39.83 21.40
CA ASN A 72 12.67 -39.63 21.17
C ASN A 72 12.23 -40.51 19.99
N ILE A 73 11.53 -41.60 20.30
CA ILE A 73 11.11 -42.61 19.33
C ILE A 73 10.13 -42.01 18.32
N VAL A 74 9.21 -41.17 18.77
CA VAL A 74 8.18 -40.53 17.94
C VAL A 74 8.81 -39.57 16.94
N LEU A 75 9.67 -38.66 17.40
CA LEU A 75 10.39 -37.74 16.50
C LEU A 75 11.30 -38.50 15.54
N ALA A 76 11.93 -39.58 16.00
CA ALA A 76 12.74 -40.41 15.11
C ALA A 76 11.89 -41.06 14.02
N GLU A 77 10.70 -41.59 14.34
CA GLU A 77 9.80 -42.17 13.35
C GLU A 77 9.26 -41.12 12.38
N VAL A 78 8.91 -39.93 12.86
CA VAL A 78 8.43 -38.82 12.02
C VAL A 78 9.52 -38.33 11.08
N VAL A 79 10.76 -38.14 11.55
CA VAL A 79 11.90 -37.75 10.72
C VAL A 79 12.23 -38.83 9.68
N GLU A 80 12.14 -40.11 10.06
CA GLU A 80 12.33 -41.21 9.11
C GLU A 80 11.19 -41.31 8.09
N LYS A 81 9.94 -41.03 8.48
CA LYS A 81 8.82 -40.91 7.54
C LYS A 81 9.03 -39.74 6.60
N LEU A 82 9.41 -38.56 7.08
CA LEU A 82 9.73 -37.39 6.24
C LEU A 82 10.85 -37.68 5.24
N LYS A 83 11.93 -38.35 5.67
CA LYS A 83 12.97 -38.83 4.75
C LYS A 83 12.42 -39.80 3.69
N LYS A 84 11.45 -40.65 4.04
CA LYS A 84 10.78 -41.59 3.13
C LYS A 84 9.70 -40.95 2.26
N THR A 85 9.12 -39.81 2.65
CA THR A 85 8.13 -39.08 1.86
C THR A 85 8.83 -38.11 0.89
N GLY A 86 9.95 -37.49 1.30
CA GLY A 86 10.82 -36.68 0.42
C GLY A 86 11.75 -37.50 -0.48
N THR A 87 11.92 -38.80 -0.19
CA THR A 87 12.63 -39.75 -1.05
C THR A 87 11.66 -40.88 -1.37
N GLN A 88 10.98 -40.82 -2.52
CA GLN A 88 10.24 -41.97 -3.06
C GLN A 88 11.08 -43.24 -2.85
N ALA A 89 10.55 -44.15 -2.03
CA ALA A 89 11.22 -45.38 -1.68
C ALA A 89 11.61 -46.12 -2.96
N ALA A 90 12.91 -46.32 -3.16
CA ALA A 90 13.40 -47.25 -4.16
C ALA A 90 12.83 -48.64 -3.87
N PRO A 91 12.31 -49.37 -4.87
CA PRO A 91 12.02 -50.79 -4.73
C PRO A 91 13.31 -51.58 -4.46
N PRO A 92 13.21 -52.86 -4.02
CA PRO A 92 14.34 -53.79 -3.90
C PRO A 92 15.14 -53.86 -5.23
N PRO A 93 16.37 -54.45 -5.27
CA PRO A 93 17.22 -54.48 -6.46
C PRO A 93 16.60 -55.35 -7.57
N ALA A 94 15.61 -54.78 -8.23
CA ALA A 94 14.88 -55.31 -9.35
C ALA A 94 14.99 -54.24 -10.43
N LEU A 95 15.83 -54.52 -11.42
CA LEU A 95 15.78 -54.00 -12.78
C LEU A 95 14.99 -52.68 -12.91
N ARG A 96 15.66 -51.54 -12.67
CA ARG A 96 15.08 -50.20 -12.86
C ARG A 96 14.79 -49.97 -14.34
N TYR A 97 13.59 -50.29 -14.77
CA TYR A 97 13.11 -49.92 -16.11
C TYR A 97 13.13 -48.40 -16.30
N ALA A 98 13.47 -47.94 -17.49
CA ALA A 98 13.47 -46.51 -17.81
C ALA A 98 12.03 -45.98 -17.91
N GLY A 99 11.71 -44.95 -17.14
CA GLY A 99 10.43 -44.24 -17.20
C GLY A 99 10.46 -43.03 -18.15
N PRO A 100 9.33 -42.32 -18.31
CA PRO A 100 9.28 -41.06 -19.03
C PRO A 100 10.22 -40.04 -18.37
N GLY A 101 11.21 -39.54 -19.11
CA GLY A 101 12.25 -38.66 -18.56
C GLY A 101 13.62 -39.31 -18.39
N ASP A 102 13.69 -40.64 -18.38
CA ASP A 102 14.95 -41.36 -18.22
C ASP A 102 15.73 -41.52 -19.55
N VAL A 103 17.03 -41.75 -19.42
CA VAL A 103 17.90 -42.22 -20.51
C VAL A 103 17.85 -43.74 -20.50
N VAL A 104 17.60 -44.37 -21.65
CA VAL A 104 17.55 -45.83 -21.78
C VAL A 104 18.95 -46.40 -21.95
N CYS A 105 19.17 -47.63 -21.50
CA CYS A 105 20.40 -48.36 -21.83
C CYS A 105 20.36 -48.86 -23.28
N ASP A 106 21.43 -48.60 -24.02
CA ASP A 106 21.51 -48.95 -25.45
C ASP A 106 21.69 -50.44 -25.70
N PHE A 107 22.26 -51.17 -24.73
CA PHE A 107 22.59 -52.59 -24.83
C PHE A 107 21.51 -53.52 -24.27
N CYS A 108 20.48 -52.97 -23.59
CA CYS A 108 19.35 -53.78 -23.16
C CYS A 108 18.55 -54.29 -24.35
N THR A 109 18.43 -55.62 -24.45
CA THR A 109 17.58 -56.31 -25.41
C THR A 109 16.15 -56.44 -24.87
N GLY A 110 15.16 -56.37 -25.76
CA GLY A 110 13.72 -56.43 -25.40
C GLY A 110 13.00 -55.08 -25.34
N THR A 111 11.68 -55.11 -25.17
CA THR A 111 10.79 -53.91 -25.17
C THR A 111 10.89 -53.07 -23.91
N ARG A 112 11.31 -53.65 -22.78
CA ARG A 112 11.46 -52.96 -21.50
C ARG A 112 12.93 -52.73 -21.18
N LYS A 113 13.50 -51.65 -21.73
CA LYS A 113 14.89 -51.26 -21.49
C LYS A 113 15.10 -50.70 -20.08
N GLN A 114 16.27 -50.98 -19.52
CA GLN A 114 16.67 -50.46 -18.21
C GLN A 114 17.06 -48.98 -18.31
N LYS A 115 16.90 -48.26 -17.20
CA LYS A 115 17.44 -46.90 -17.01
C LYS A 115 18.96 -46.95 -17.06
N ALA A 116 19.55 -46.14 -17.94
CA ALA A 116 20.97 -45.90 -17.93
C ALA A 116 21.36 -45.06 -16.72
N LEU A 117 22.42 -45.48 -16.04
CA LEU A 117 23.02 -44.74 -14.93
C LEU A 117 24.14 -43.83 -15.44
N THR A 118 24.89 -44.32 -16.42
CA THR A 118 26.04 -43.63 -17.00
C THR A 118 26.01 -43.66 -18.51
N SER A 119 26.67 -42.69 -19.12
CA SER A 119 27.01 -42.68 -20.53
C SER A 119 28.52 -42.72 -20.67
N CYS A 120 29.02 -43.49 -21.62
CA CYS A 120 30.43 -43.55 -21.98
C CYS A 120 30.71 -42.58 -23.11
N LEU A 121 31.61 -41.62 -22.89
CA LEU A 121 31.97 -40.61 -23.91
C LEU A 121 32.86 -41.17 -25.02
N VAL A 122 33.35 -42.40 -24.88
CA VAL A 122 34.16 -43.09 -25.90
C VAL A 122 33.29 -44.03 -26.73
N CYS A 123 32.44 -44.83 -26.08
CA CYS A 123 31.52 -45.73 -26.76
C CYS A 123 30.28 -45.02 -27.34
N LEU A 124 30.06 -43.75 -26.97
CA LEU A 124 28.91 -42.94 -27.36
C LEU A 124 27.56 -43.63 -27.05
N ALA A 125 27.53 -44.35 -25.93
CA ALA A 125 26.39 -45.14 -25.52
C ALA A 125 26.14 -45.04 -24.02
N SER A 126 24.91 -45.35 -23.61
CA SER A 126 24.39 -45.28 -22.27
C SER A 126 24.13 -46.68 -21.70
N TYR A 127 24.54 -46.88 -20.45
CA TYR A 127 24.61 -48.20 -19.81
C TYR A 127 23.79 -48.22 -18.53
N CYS A 128 22.96 -49.25 -18.38
CA CYS A 128 22.42 -49.63 -17.08
C CYS A 128 23.51 -50.29 -16.22
N ASP A 129 23.24 -50.46 -14.93
CA ASP A 129 24.20 -51.01 -13.97
C ASP A 129 24.87 -52.32 -14.45
N THR A 130 24.06 -53.26 -14.95
CA THR A 130 24.54 -54.55 -15.46
C THR A 130 25.45 -54.41 -16.68
N HIS A 131 25.09 -53.59 -17.66
CA HIS A 131 25.92 -53.40 -18.86
C HIS A 131 27.12 -52.47 -18.62
N LEU A 132 27.10 -51.69 -17.53
CA LEU A 132 28.21 -50.87 -17.12
C LEU A 132 29.34 -51.71 -16.50
N GLN A 133 29.03 -52.87 -15.92
CA GLN A 133 29.99 -53.76 -15.27
C GLN A 133 31.19 -54.10 -16.18
N LEU A 134 30.96 -54.29 -17.49
CA LEU A 134 32.01 -54.54 -18.47
C LEU A 134 33.05 -53.41 -18.56
N HIS A 135 32.66 -52.15 -18.30
CA HIS A 135 33.60 -51.03 -18.23
C HIS A 135 34.50 -51.08 -17.00
N TYR A 136 34.06 -51.74 -15.93
CA TYR A 136 34.87 -51.91 -14.71
C TYR A 136 35.72 -53.17 -14.72
N GLU A 137 35.30 -54.21 -15.44
CA GLU A 137 36.01 -55.48 -15.43
C GLU A 137 37.06 -55.57 -16.55
N SER A 138 36.71 -55.10 -17.76
CA SER A 138 37.60 -55.20 -18.92
C SER A 138 38.75 -54.20 -18.87
N PRO A 139 40.02 -54.64 -18.90
CA PRO A 139 41.18 -53.75 -18.94
C PRO A 139 41.14 -52.73 -20.09
N ALA A 140 40.54 -53.08 -21.23
CA ALA A 140 40.41 -52.21 -22.39
C ALA A 140 39.42 -51.06 -22.15
N LEU A 141 38.33 -51.32 -21.41
CA LEU A 141 37.23 -50.36 -21.21
C LEU A 141 37.38 -49.54 -19.91
N LYS A 142 38.21 -50.00 -18.96
CA LYS A 142 38.50 -49.29 -17.68
C LYS A 142 38.94 -47.84 -17.85
N LYS A 143 39.57 -47.51 -18.97
CA LYS A 143 40.07 -46.15 -19.25
C LYS A 143 39.02 -45.23 -19.89
N HIS A 144 37.85 -45.74 -20.24
CA HIS A 144 36.81 -44.93 -20.86
C HIS A 144 36.23 -43.92 -19.85
N LYS A 145 36.00 -42.69 -20.32
CA LYS A 145 35.41 -41.62 -19.52
C LYS A 145 33.90 -41.82 -19.40
N LEU A 146 33.46 -42.19 -18.21
CA LEU A 146 32.05 -42.36 -17.86
C LEU A 146 31.50 -41.08 -17.22
N VAL A 147 30.31 -40.66 -17.63
CA VAL A 147 29.58 -39.52 -17.05
C VAL A 147 28.17 -39.96 -16.66
N LYS A 148 27.48 -39.16 -15.84
CA LYS A 148 26.05 -39.39 -15.55
C LYS A 148 25.27 -39.48 -16.86
N ALA A 149 24.35 -40.44 -16.94
CA ALA A 149 23.56 -40.67 -18.15
C ALA A 149 22.88 -39.37 -18.61
N THR A 150 23.02 -39.07 -19.90
CA THR A 150 22.57 -37.81 -20.50
C THR A 150 21.85 -38.11 -21.81
N ARG A 151 20.67 -37.51 -22.01
CA ARG A 151 19.90 -37.65 -23.26
C ARG A 151 20.59 -37.00 -24.45
N GLN A 152 21.36 -35.95 -24.17
CA GLN A 152 22.05 -35.12 -25.13
C GLN A 152 23.49 -35.61 -25.34
N LEU A 153 23.70 -36.92 -25.39
CA LEU A 153 25.04 -37.48 -25.59
C LEU A 153 25.53 -37.15 -27.01
N GLN A 154 24.65 -37.29 -28.01
CA GLN A 154 24.97 -37.00 -29.40
C GLN A 154 25.25 -35.50 -29.64
N GLU A 155 24.54 -34.60 -28.96
CA GLU A 155 24.77 -33.15 -29.03
C GLU A 155 26.14 -32.72 -28.50
N LYS A 156 26.83 -33.59 -27.75
CA LYS A 156 28.18 -33.35 -27.24
C LYS A 156 29.27 -33.84 -28.20
N ILE A 157 28.89 -34.44 -29.32
CA ILE A 157 29.81 -35.01 -30.31
C ILE A 157 29.79 -34.12 -31.55
N CYS A 158 30.97 -33.83 -32.09
CA CYS A 158 31.12 -33.14 -33.34
C CYS A 158 30.55 -33.98 -34.49
N SER A 159 29.63 -33.41 -35.24
CA SER A 159 29.00 -34.03 -36.40
C SER A 159 29.97 -34.33 -37.55
N HIS A 160 31.11 -33.65 -37.61
CA HIS A 160 32.09 -33.80 -38.70
C HIS A 160 33.19 -34.82 -38.39
N HIS A 161 33.58 -34.93 -37.13
CA HIS A 161 34.77 -35.70 -36.73
C HIS A 161 34.50 -36.83 -35.74
N ASP A 162 33.26 -36.98 -35.28
CA ASP A 162 32.86 -37.96 -34.26
C ASP A 162 33.74 -37.91 -32.99
N LYS A 163 34.17 -36.69 -32.62
CA LYS A 163 34.95 -36.39 -31.40
C LYS A 163 34.17 -35.50 -30.45
N LEU A 164 34.44 -35.61 -29.16
CA LEU A 164 33.79 -34.84 -28.11
C LEU A 164 34.10 -33.32 -28.26
N LEU A 165 33.07 -32.50 -28.05
CA LEU A 165 33.14 -31.04 -28.09
C LEU A 165 33.77 -30.48 -26.80
N GLU A 166 35.08 -30.66 -26.62
CA GLU A 166 35.82 -30.24 -25.41
C GLU A 166 36.50 -28.88 -25.53
N VAL A 167 36.44 -28.24 -26.70
CA VAL A 167 37.02 -26.92 -26.97
C VAL A 167 35.88 -25.92 -27.19
N TYR A 168 36.06 -24.66 -26.80
CA TYR A 168 35.15 -23.57 -27.08
C TYR A 168 35.86 -22.53 -27.94
N CYS A 169 35.28 -22.20 -29.10
CA CYS A 169 35.74 -21.10 -29.92
C CYS A 169 35.05 -19.81 -29.47
N ARG A 170 35.82 -18.80 -29.07
CA ARG A 170 35.28 -17.52 -28.57
C ARG A 170 34.78 -16.61 -29.68
N ILE A 171 35.36 -16.73 -30.87
CA ILE A 171 34.95 -15.95 -32.05
C ILE A 171 33.57 -16.41 -32.51
N ASP A 172 33.42 -17.72 -32.74
CA ASP A 172 32.17 -18.31 -33.24
C ASP A 172 31.16 -18.65 -32.11
N GLN A 173 31.59 -18.55 -30.86
CA GLN A 173 30.78 -18.76 -29.65
C GLN A 173 30.11 -20.14 -29.58
N GLN A 174 30.85 -21.18 -29.94
CA GLN A 174 30.36 -22.56 -29.96
C GLN A 174 31.39 -23.56 -29.42
N CYS A 175 30.88 -24.69 -28.91
CA CYS A 175 31.72 -25.82 -28.55
C CYS A 175 32.09 -26.62 -29.81
N ILE A 176 33.38 -26.92 -29.97
CA ILE A 176 33.98 -27.63 -31.11
C ILE A 176 34.87 -28.77 -30.60
N CYS A 177 35.26 -29.70 -31.47
CA CYS A 177 36.25 -30.74 -31.11
C CYS A 177 37.68 -30.30 -31.44
N TYR A 178 38.68 -31.08 -31.01
CA TYR A 178 40.11 -30.75 -31.24
C TYR A 178 40.54 -30.82 -32.72
N LEU A 179 39.79 -31.52 -33.59
CA LEU A 179 40.10 -31.56 -35.02
C LEU A 179 39.59 -30.28 -35.71
N CYS A 180 38.41 -29.79 -35.33
CA CYS A 180 37.87 -28.50 -35.78
C CYS A 180 38.85 -27.33 -35.57
N THR A 181 39.67 -27.35 -34.50
CA THR A 181 40.66 -26.29 -34.24
C THR A 181 41.80 -26.27 -35.26
N MET A 182 42.04 -27.40 -35.94
CA MET A 182 43.07 -27.52 -36.97
C MET A 182 42.52 -27.28 -38.38
N ASP A 183 41.20 -27.44 -38.55
CA ASP A 183 40.48 -27.30 -39.81
C ASP A 183 39.75 -25.94 -39.88
N GLU A 184 38.43 -25.93 -39.71
CA GLU A 184 37.54 -24.78 -39.93
C GLU A 184 37.79 -23.62 -38.96
N HIS A 185 38.23 -23.89 -37.74
CA HIS A 185 38.49 -22.86 -36.71
C HIS A 185 39.98 -22.57 -36.53
N LYS A 186 40.80 -22.85 -37.57
CA LYS A 186 42.24 -22.64 -37.51
C LYS A 186 42.59 -21.16 -37.30
N GLY A 187 43.29 -20.88 -36.21
CA GLY A 187 43.72 -19.52 -35.85
C GLY A 187 42.68 -18.70 -35.07
N HIS A 188 41.51 -19.26 -34.75
CA HIS A 188 40.56 -18.60 -33.86
C HIS A 188 41.02 -18.66 -32.39
N ASP A 189 40.54 -17.73 -31.56
CA ASP A 189 40.74 -17.82 -30.10
C ASP A 189 39.92 -18.98 -29.53
N THR A 190 40.62 -20.06 -29.21
CA THR A 190 40.01 -21.29 -28.69
C THR A 190 40.57 -21.63 -27.32
N VAL A 191 39.69 -22.01 -26.41
CA VAL A 191 40.04 -22.44 -25.05
C VAL A 191 39.32 -23.74 -24.72
N SER A 192 39.72 -24.45 -23.65
CA SER A 192 38.92 -25.60 -23.21
C SER A 192 37.52 -25.16 -22.77
N ALA A 193 36.51 -25.98 -23.08
CA ALA A 193 35.13 -25.71 -22.67
C ALA A 193 34.99 -25.60 -21.14
N ALA A 194 35.83 -26.31 -20.37
CA ALA A 194 35.87 -26.22 -18.91
C ALA A 194 36.39 -24.85 -18.42
N ALA A 195 37.43 -24.31 -19.05
CA ALA A 195 37.97 -23.00 -18.71
C ALA A 195 36.96 -21.89 -19.07
N GLU A 196 36.38 -21.92 -20.27
CA GLU A 196 35.39 -20.91 -20.67
C GLU A 196 34.15 -20.96 -19.79
N ARG A 197 33.67 -22.16 -19.44
CA ARG A 197 32.56 -22.32 -18.50
C ARG A 197 32.85 -21.63 -17.17
N THR A 198 34.07 -21.75 -16.64
CA THR A 198 34.44 -21.13 -15.37
C THR A 198 34.35 -19.61 -15.45
N GLU A 199 34.83 -19.03 -16.55
CA GLU A 199 34.75 -17.58 -16.78
C GLU A 199 33.30 -17.11 -16.98
N LYS A 200 32.52 -17.80 -17.83
CA LYS A 200 31.09 -17.51 -18.04
C LYS A 200 30.27 -17.67 -16.76
N GLN A 201 30.59 -18.66 -15.92
CA GLN A 201 29.95 -18.86 -14.61
C GLN A 201 30.23 -17.68 -13.66
N ARG A 202 31.46 -17.14 -13.68
CA ARG A 202 31.83 -15.94 -12.91
C ARG A 202 31.06 -14.70 -13.41
N GLN A 203 31.01 -14.50 -14.73
CA GLN A 203 30.26 -13.39 -15.34
C GLN A 203 28.75 -13.47 -15.05
N LEU A 204 28.19 -14.68 -15.07
CA LEU A 204 26.80 -14.92 -14.68
C LEU A 204 26.54 -14.54 -13.23
N GLY A 205 27.43 -14.94 -12.31
CA GLY A 205 27.35 -14.59 -10.89
C GLY A 205 27.37 -13.07 -10.66
N MET A 206 28.27 -12.35 -11.33
CA MET A 206 28.29 -10.87 -11.27
C MET A 206 27.02 -10.24 -11.82
N SER A 207 26.51 -10.75 -12.94
CA SER A 207 25.28 -10.24 -13.56
C SER A 207 24.07 -10.48 -12.65
N GLN A 208 23.99 -11.65 -12.01
CA GLN A 208 22.96 -11.98 -11.03
C GLN A 208 23.01 -11.04 -9.82
N GLN A 209 24.20 -10.78 -9.27
CA GLN A 209 24.38 -9.82 -8.17
C GLN A 209 23.93 -8.41 -8.56
N LYS A 210 24.31 -7.94 -9.76
CA LYS A 210 23.92 -6.62 -10.28
C LYS A 210 22.40 -6.52 -10.48
N ALA A 211 21.76 -7.57 -10.98
CA ALA A 211 20.30 -7.63 -11.12
C ALA A 211 19.62 -7.57 -9.75
N GLN A 212 20.12 -8.34 -8.77
CA GLN A 212 19.58 -8.33 -7.40
C GLN A 212 19.72 -6.96 -6.73
N GLN A 213 20.86 -6.28 -6.90
CA GLN A 213 21.05 -4.93 -6.38
C GLN A 213 20.05 -3.94 -7.00
N ARG A 214 19.91 -3.96 -8.34
CA ARG A 214 18.94 -3.10 -9.04
C ARG A 214 17.51 -3.37 -8.61
N PHE A 215 17.15 -4.63 -8.37
CA PHE A 215 15.85 -5.00 -7.85
C PHE A 215 15.59 -4.34 -6.47
N GLN A 216 16.53 -4.46 -5.55
CA GLN A 216 16.42 -3.85 -4.22
C GLN A 216 16.37 -2.31 -4.27
N GLU A 217 17.14 -1.68 -5.16
CA GLU A 217 17.09 -0.24 -5.40
C GLU A 217 15.70 0.19 -5.90
N ARG A 218 15.14 -0.54 -6.89
CA ARG A 218 13.82 -0.26 -7.44
C ARG A 218 12.69 -0.49 -6.44
N GLU A 219 12.79 -1.50 -5.57
CA GLU A 219 11.85 -1.69 -4.46
C GLU A 219 11.87 -0.51 -3.47
N LYS A 220 13.05 0.06 -3.19
CA LYS A 220 13.17 1.25 -2.34
C LYS A 220 12.58 2.49 -3.01
N GLU A 221 12.85 2.69 -4.31
CA GLU A 221 12.26 3.78 -5.09
C GLU A 221 10.73 3.68 -5.14
N LEU A 222 10.19 2.47 -5.35
CA LEU A 222 8.75 2.23 -5.35
C LEU A 222 8.10 2.61 -4.01
N LYS A 223 8.69 2.20 -2.89
CA LYS A 223 8.20 2.56 -1.55
C LYS A 223 8.20 4.07 -1.31
N LYS A 224 9.26 4.78 -1.73
CA LYS A 224 9.33 6.24 -1.64
C LYS A 224 8.24 6.92 -2.48
N LEU A 225 8.02 6.43 -3.71
CA LEU A 225 6.98 6.97 -4.57
C LEU A 225 5.58 6.73 -4.00
N GLN A 226 5.31 5.55 -3.44
CA GLN A 226 4.05 5.26 -2.75
C GLN A 226 3.82 6.23 -1.57
N GLN A 227 4.85 6.50 -0.77
CA GLN A 227 4.76 7.48 0.32
C GLN A 227 4.51 8.90 -0.18
N ALA A 228 5.17 9.31 -1.27
CA ALA A 228 4.97 10.63 -1.88
C ALA A 228 3.54 10.80 -2.41
N VAL A 229 3.00 9.79 -3.10
CA VAL A 229 1.61 9.79 -3.59
C VAL A 229 0.62 9.91 -2.43
N GLU A 230 0.83 9.16 -1.35
CA GLU A 230 -0.07 9.22 -0.19
C GLU A 230 0.02 10.56 0.55
N SER A 231 1.23 11.13 0.64
CA SER A 231 1.44 12.48 1.17
C SER A 231 0.72 13.53 0.32
N LEU A 232 0.79 13.43 -1.01
CA LEU A 232 0.10 14.35 -1.92
C LEU A 232 -1.41 14.26 -1.75
N LYS A 233 -1.98 13.05 -1.68
CA LYS A 233 -3.41 12.85 -1.42
C LYS A 233 -3.85 13.50 -0.11
N ARG A 234 -3.09 13.28 0.97
CA ARG A 234 -3.39 13.88 2.27
C ARG A 234 -3.32 15.41 2.22
N SER A 235 -2.28 15.95 1.58
CA SER A 235 -2.14 17.39 1.40
C SER A 235 -3.30 18.00 0.61
N ALA A 236 -3.77 17.33 -0.44
CA ALA A 236 -4.92 17.77 -1.21
C ALA A 236 -6.22 17.74 -0.38
N GLN A 237 -6.41 16.70 0.44
CA GLN A 237 -7.55 16.60 1.34
C GLN A 237 -7.55 17.71 2.41
N GLU A 238 -6.38 18.00 3.00
CA GLU A 238 -6.27 19.10 3.98
C GLU A 238 -6.56 20.45 3.30
N ALA A 239 -6.01 20.70 2.12
CA ALA A 239 -6.28 21.94 1.38
C ALA A 239 -7.77 22.11 1.05
N VAL A 240 -8.48 21.03 0.71
CA VAL A 240 -9.95 21.06 0.51
C VAL A 240 -10.67 21.38 1.81
N LYS A 241 -10.28 20.75 2.91
CA LYS A 241 -10.87 20.97 4.23
C LYS A 241 -10.66 22.41 4.71
N ASP A 242 -9.43 22.90 4.63
CA ASP A 242 -9.09 24.29 4.99
C ASP A 242 -9.88 25.29 4.13
N SER A 243 -10.00 25.02 2.83
CA SER A 243 -10.81 25.85 1.92
C SER A 243 -12.29 25.86 2.33
N ASP A 244 -12.85 24.69 2.65
CA ASP A 244 -14.25 24.56 3.10
C ASP A 244 -14.50 25.29 4.42
N GLU A 245 -13.57 25.22 5.37
CA GLU A 245 -13.63 25.97 6.62
C GLU A 245 -13.65 27.49 6.38
N ILE A 246 -12.78 27.99 5.50
CA ILE A 246 -12.74 29.41 5.10
C ILE A 246 -14.07 29.85 4.46
N PHE A 247 -14.57 29.09 3.47
CA PHE A 247 -15.84 29.41 2.83
C PHE A 247 -17.00 29.38 3.81
N THR A 248 -17.00 28.42 4.74
CA THR A 248 -18.02 28.35 5.79
C THR A 248 -17.99 29.58 6.69
N GLU A 249 -16.81 30.07 7.07
CA GLU A 249 -16.68 31.31 7.85
C GLU A 249 -17.20 32.54 7.07
N LEU A 250 -16.88 32.64 5.78
CA LEU A 250 -17.40 33.71 4.90
C LEU A 250 -18.93 33.69 4.82
N ILE A 251 -19.53 32.51 4.63
CA ILE A 251 -20.99 32.34 4.61
C ILE A 251 -21.60 32.81 5.92
N ARG A 252 -21.06 32.37 7.08
CA ARG A 252 -21.53 32.81 8.40
C ARG A 252 -21.44 34.33 8.56
N SER A 253 -20.38 34.95 8.03
CA SER A 253 -20.22 36.41 8.06
C SER A 253 -21.29 37.13 7.25
N ILE A 254 -21.59 36.65 6.03
CA ILE A 254 -22.64 37.18 5.17
C ILE A 254 -24.02 37.01 5.80
N GLU A 255 -24.31 35.85 6.41
CA GLU A 255 -25.56 35.60 7.12
C GLU A 255 -25.76 36.52 8.33
N ARG A 256 -24.68 36.82 9.06
CA ARG A 256 -24.68 37.80 10.15
C ARG A 256 -25.05 39.19 9.62
N ARG A 257 -24.36 39.67 8.57
CA ARG A 257 -24.65 40.97 7.94
C ARG A 257 -26.08 41.04 7.39
N ARG A 258 -26.58 39.96 6.79
CA ARG A 258 -27.98 39.84 6.35
C ARG A 258 -28.95 40.06 7.51
N SER A 259 -28.67 39.46 8.67
CA SER A 259 -29.48 39.61 9.88
C SER A 259 -29.43 41.04 10.42
N GLU A 260 -28.25 41.66 10.49
CA GLU A 260 -28.08 43.05 10.89
C GLU A 260 -28.89 44.03 10.02
N VAL A 261 -28.84 43.87 8.69
CA VAL A 261 -29.63 44.69 7.75
C VAL A 261 -31.13 44.52 8.01
N LYS A 262 -31.59 43.29 8.24
CA LYS A 262 -33.00 43.00 8.54
C LYS A 262 -33.45 43.67 9.83
N GLU A 263 -32.66 43.56 10.90
CA GLU A 263 -32.95 44.18 12.19
C GLU A 263 -32.98 45.71 12.09
N LEU A 264 -32.06 46.32 11.32
CA LEU A 264 -32.05 47.76 11.08
C LEU A 264 -33.33 48.23 10.37
N ILE A 265 -33.77 47.51 9.34
CA ILE A 265 -35.03 47.81 8.64
C ILE A 265 -36.22 47.72 9.61
N ARG A 266 -36.30 46.65 10.41
CA ARG A 266 -37.39 46.44 11.37
C ARG A 266 -37.40 47.47 12.49
N ALA A 267 -36.23 47.88 12.99
CA ALA A 267 -36.12 48.92 14.00
C ALA A 267 -36.60 50.27 13.46
N GLN A 268 -36.19 50.63 12.24
CA GLN A 268 -36.63 51.87 11.58
C GLN A 268 -38.13 51.84 11.29
N GLU A 269 -38.65 50.73 10.77
CA GLU A 269 -40.10 50.51 10.56
C GLU A 269 -40.86 50.74 11.86
N LYS A 270 -40.47 50.08 12.95
CA LYS A 270 -41.13 50.21 14.26
C LYS A 270 -41.10 51.65 14.78
N ALA A 271 -39.97 52.34 14.68
CA ALA A 271 -39.84 53.72 15.14
C ALA A 271 -40.75 54.68 14.36
N GLN A 272 -40.76 54.56 13.03
CA GLN A 272 -41.60 55.40 12.15
C GLN A 272 -43.08 55.10 12.34
N VAL A 273 -43.46 53.83 12.47
CA VAL A 273 -44.85 53.43 12.76
C VAL A 273 -45.30 53.96 14.13
N SER A 274 -44.48 53.81 15.17
CA SER A 274 -44.83 54.32 16.51
C SER A 274 -45.02 55.84 16.53
N GLN A 275 -44.18 56.57 15.77
CA GLN A 275 -44.33 58.02 15.61
C GLN A 275 -45.64 58.39 14.89
N ALA A 276 -45.96 57.69 13.80
CA ALA A 276 -47.18 57.91 13.04
C ALA A 276 -48.44 57.57 13.85
N GLU A 277 -48.42 56.48 14.61
CA GLU A 277 -49.51 56.09 15.52
C GLU A 277 -49.74 57.15 16.61
N GLY A 278 -48.66 57.72 17.18
CA GLY A 278 -48.76 58.80 18.15
C GLY A 278 -49.43 60.06 17.58
N LEU A 279 -49.06 60.47 16.36
CA LEU A 279 -49.70 61.60 15.66
C LEU A 279 -51.17 61.31 15.34
N LEU A 280 -51.48 60.07 14.96
CA LEU A 280 -52.84 59.63 14.64
C LEU A 280 -53.72 59.65 15.89
N GLU A 281 -53.20 59.28 17.05
CA GLU A 281 -53.95 59.33 18.32
C GLU A 281 -54.17 60.78 18.79
N GLN A 282 -53.15 61.64 18.63
CA GLN A 282 -53.31 63.07 18.88
C GLN A 282 -54.43 63.68 18.02
N LEU A 283 -54.44 63.39 16.72
CA LEU A 283 -55.49 63.85 15.80
C LEU A 283 -56.88 63.34 16.19
N LYS A 284 -57.01 62.09 16.62
CA LYS A 284 -58.30 61.56 17.09
C LYS A 284 -58.80 62.30 18.31
N GLN A 285 -57.92 62.60 19.26
CA GLN A 285 -58.26 63.34 20.48
C GLN A 285 -58.71 64.76 20.13
N GLU A 286 -57.97 65.47 19.27
CA GLU A 286 -58.35 66.79 18.78
C GLU A 286 -59.72 66.79 18.09
N ILE A 287 -59.98 65.81 17.21
CA ILE A 287 -61.29 65.63 16.56
C ILE A 287 -62.40 65.38 17.59
N ALA A 288 -62.15 64.57 18.62
CA ALA A 288 -63.13 64.26 19.66
C ALA A 288 -63.48 65.52 20.49
N GLU A 289 -62.48 66.31 20.85
CA GLU A 289 -62.65 67.59 21.55
C GLU A 289 -63.41 68.61 20.71
N LEU A 290 -63.05 68.77 19.43
CA LEU A 290 -63.77 69.63 18.49
C LEU A 290 -65.23 69.20 18.31
N ARG A 291 -65.50 67.88 18.23
CA ARG A 291 -66.88 67.35 18.15
C ARG A 291 -67.68 67.66 19.41
N LYS A 292 -67.13 67.40 20.59
CA LYS A 292 -67.76 67.72 21.88
C LYS A 292 -68.10 69.22 21.94
N ARG A 293 -67.13 70.04 21.58
CA ARG A 293 -67.28 71.49 21.54
C ARG A 293 -68.38 71.95 20.60
N SER A 294 -68.44 71.37 19.40
CA SER A 294 -69.52 71.63 18.44
C SER A 294 -70.89 71.31 19.04
N THR A 295 -71.02 70.18 19.75
CA THR A 295 -72.29 69.81 20.40
C THR A 295 -72.68 70.75 21.54
N GLU A 296 -71.73 71.23 22.34
CA GLU A 296 -71.97 72.22 23.41
C GLU A 296 -72.45 73.56 22.85
N LEU A 297 -71.84 74.01 21.75
CA LEU A 297 -72.24 75.24 21.05
C LEU A 297 -73.64 75.11 20.43
N GLU A 298 -73.95 73.96 19.83
CA GLU A 298 -75.28 73.67 19.28
C GLU A 298 -76.35 73.61 20.38
N GLN A 299 -76.07 72.98 21.53
CA GLN A 299 -77.01 72.99 22.66
C GLN A 299 -77.27 74.41 23.19
N LEU A 300 -76.19 75.21 23.33
CA LEU A 300 -76.30 76.58 23.81
C LEU A 300 -77.11 77.46 22.86
N SER A 301 -76.98 77.29 21.54
CA SER A 301 -77.74 78.09 20.56
C SER A 301 -79.26 77.88 20.63
N HIS A 302 -79.72 76.75 21.18
CA HIS A 302 -81.14 76.44 21.37
C HIS A 302 -81.67 76.80 22.77
N THR A 303 -80.86 77.45 23.62
CA THR A 303 -81.26 77.82 24.98
C THR A 303 -82.10 79.12 24.99
N GLU A 304 -83.30 79.08 25.59
CA GLU A 304 -84.18 80.27 25.69
C GLU A 304 -83.81 81.21 26.85
N ASP A 305 -83.09 80.73 27.88
CA ASP A 305 -82.61 81.54 29.00
C ASP A 305 -81.45 82.45 28.57
N HIS A 306 -81.75 83.74 28.42
CA HIS A 306 -80.80 84.75 27.98
C HIS A 306 -79.61 84.96 28.93
N ILE A 307 -79.79 84.76 30.25
CA ILE A 307 -78.71 84.94 31.23
C ILE A 307 -77.75 83.76 31.16
N HIS A 308 -78.30 82.53 31.15
CA HIS A 308 -77.50 81.31 30.99
C HIS A 308 -76.76 81.28 29.65
N PHE A 309 -77.40 81.74 28.57
CA PHE A 309 -76.77 81.88 27.26
C PHE A 309 -75.51 82.76 27.32
N LEU A 310 -75.63 83.98 27.86
CA LEU A 310 -74.52 84.94 27.92
C LEU A 310 -73.38 84.44 28.82
N GLN A 311 -73.69 83.83 29.97
CA GLN A 311 -72.69 83.29 30.90
C GLN A 311 -71.95 82.07 30.31
N SER A 312 -72.67 81.13 29.70
CA SER A 312 -72.07 79.94 29.08
C SER A 312 -71.33 80.29 27.79
N TYR A 313 -71.83 81.24 26.99
CA TYR A 313 -71.14 81.69 25.77
C TYR A 313 -69.80 82.37 26.09
N GLN A 314 -69.74 83.17 27.15
CA GLN A 314 -68.50 83.80 27.59
C GLN A 314 -67.47 82.77 28.09
N SER A 315 -67.95 81.72 28.78
CA SER A 315 -67.09 80.60 29.24
C SER A 315 -66.57 79.74 28.10
N LEU A 316 -67.41 79.49 27.09
CA LEU A 316 -67.00 78.79 25.89
C LEU A 316 -66.01 79.67 25.10
N SER A 317 -66.37 80.89 24.70
CA SER A 317 -65.54 81.76 23.85
C SER A 317 -64.11 82.03 24.37
N MET A 318 -63.86 82.06 25.69
CA MET A 318 -62.50 82.26 26.24
C MET A 318 -61.55 81.08 25.98
N ILE A 319 -62.07 79.88 25.69
CA ILE A 319 -61.28 78.70 25.34
C ILE A 319 -61.13 78.64 23.81
N SER A 320 -60.62 79.71 23.20
CA SER A 320 -60.32 79.78 21.76
C SER A 320 -58.84 79.53 21.50
N VAL A 321 -58.30 78.41 21.98
CA VAL A 321 -56.86 78.07 21.83
C VAL A 321 -56.60 77.14 20.63
N PHE A 322 -57.63 76.70 19.91
CA PHE A 322 -57.47 75.70 18.85
C PHE A 322 -57.19 76.27 17.44
N SER A 323 -57.23 77.58 17.24
CA SER A 323 -57.11 78.15 15.88
C SER A 323 -55.69 78.15 15.30
N ASP A 324 -54.65 77.83 16.08
CA ASP A 324 -53.25 77.95 15.64
C ASP A 324 -52.41 76.66 15.81
N LEU A 325 -53.02 75.47 15.83
CA LEU A 325 -52.20 74.25 15.80
C LEU A 325 -51.60 74.04 14.40
N PRO A 326 -50.26 73.86 14.30
CA PRO A 326 -49.61 73.65 13.01
C PRO A 326 -50.13 72.37 12.34
N SER A 327 -50.44 72.49 11.04
CA SER A 327 -50.80 71.36 10.18
C SER A 327 -49.78 70.24 10.33
N ILE A 328 -50.26 69.03 10.66
CA ILE A 328 -49.41 67.83 10.72
C ILE A 328 -48.97 67.51 9.28
N VAL A 329 -47.74 67.89 8.96
CA VAL A 329 -47.12 67.58 7.66
C VAL A 329 -46.71 66.10 7.66
N VAL A 330 -47.48 65.28 6.95
CA VAL A 330 -47.13 63.88 6.69
C VAL A 330 -46.17 63.86 5.50
N HIS A 331 -44.88 63.66 5.75
CA HIS A 331 -43.91 63.45 4.67
C HIS A 331 -44.09 62.07 4.02
N PRO A 332 -44.23 61.97 2.69
CA PRO A 332 -44.34 60.69 2.00
C PRO A 332 -43.09 59.83 2.21
N LEU A 333 -43.29 58.62 2.74
CA LEU A 333 -42.24 57.68 3.15
C LEU A 333 -41.55 57.01 1.94
N GLN A 334 -40.54 57.65 1.36
CA GLN A 334 -39.52 56.98 0.55
C GLN A 334 -38.36 56.57 1.47
N TYR A 335 -38.44 55.43 2.18
CA TYR A 335 -37.45 55.14 3.23
C TYR A 335 -36.62 53.84 3.09
N PHE A 336 -37.04 52.87 2.28
CA PHE A 336 -36.33 51.57 2.22
C PHE A 336 -35.78 51.21 0.83
N GLY A 337 -36.17 51.95 -0.23
CA GLY A 337 -35.66 51.74 -1.58
C GLY A 337 -34.13 51.92 -1.66
N ASP A 338 -33.61 52.93 -0.96
CA ASP A 338 -32.18 53.21 -0.91
C ASP A 338 -31.39 52.09 -0.24
N VAL A 339 -31.94 51.47 0.82
CA VAL A 339 -31.30 50.31 1.47
C VAL A 339 -31.20 49.15 0.49
N SER A 340 -32.25 48.86 -0.26
CA SER A 340 -32.23 47.81 -1.29
C SER A 340 -31.23 48.11 -2.41
N LYS A 341 -31.10 49.38 -2.80
CA LYS A 341 -30.11 49.83 -3.78
C LYS A 341 -28.69 49.64 -3.26
N THR A 342 -28.38 50.09 -2.05
CA THR A 342 -27.05 49.92 -1.43
C THR A 342 -26.68 48.45 -1.25
N VAL A 343 -27.63 47.59 -0.86
CA VAL A 343 -27.40 46.13 -0.80
C VAL A 343 -27.14 45.53 -2.18
N SER A 344 -27.78 46.05 -3.23
CA SER A 344 -27.51 45.63 -4.61
C SER A 344 -26.12 46.05 -5.09
N GLU A 345 -25.68 47.25 -4.77
CA GLU A 345 -24.30 47.72 -5.05
C GLU A 345 -23.26 46.89 -4.28
N LEU A 346 -23.55 46.49 -3.05
CA LEU A 346 -22.70 45.59 -2.27
C LEU A 346 -22.56 44.22 -2.97
N ARG A 347 -23.67 43.65 -3.46
CA ARG A 347 -23.65 42.37 -4.19
C ARG A 347 -22.70 42.43 -5.39
N GLU A 348 -22.81 43.46 -6.22
CA GLU A 348 -21.96 43.62 -7.41
C GLU A 348 -20.48 43.67 -7.05
N LYS A 349 -20.12 44.46 -6.01
CA LYS A 349 -18.74 44.55 -5.52
C LYS A 349 -18.21 43.20 -5.02
N VAL A 350 -19.03 42.43 -4.32
CA VAL A 350 -18.64 41.10 -3.81
C VAL A 350 -18.45 40.13 -4.98
N GLU A 351 -19.37 40.11 -5.95
CA GLU A 351 -19.27 39.24 -7.12
C GLU A 351 -18.02 39.53 -7.95
N ASP A 352 -17.71 40.80 -8.19
CA ASP A 352 -16.53 41.19 -8.97
C ASP A 352 -15.24 40.87 -8.23
N PHE A 353 -15.20 41.06 -6.91
CA PHE A 353 -14.08 40.63 -6.09
C PHE A 353 -13.85 39.11 -6.17
N LEU A 354 -14.92 38.33 -6.03
CA LEU A 354 -14.86 36.86 -6.10
C LEU A 354 -14.37 36.37 -7.47
N LYS A 355 -14.85 36.97 -8.57
CA LYS A 355 -14.38 36.65 -9.93
C LYS A 355 -12.87 36.90 -10.07
N GLY A 356 -12.39 38.03 -9.57
CA GLY A 356 -10.96 38.39 -9.63
C GLY A 356 -10.08 37.41 -8.86
N GLU A 357 -10.45 37.08 -7.63
CA GLU A 357 -9.67 36.16 -6.79
C GLU A 357 -9.75 34.70 -7.28
N TRP A 358 -10.86 34.28 -7.88
CA TRP A 358 -11.02 32.93 -8.45
C TRP A 358 -9.97 32.60 -9.52
N ILE A 359 -9.57 33.59 -10.33
CA ILE A 359 -8.51 33.42 -11.34
C ILE A 359 -7.16 33.08 -10.67
N LYS A 360 -6.85 33.69 -9.53
CA LYS A 360 -5.61 33.41 -8.79
C LYS A 360 -5.64 32.03 -8.13
N ILE A 361 -6.79 31.66 -7.55
CA ILE A 361 -6.99 30.34 -6.91
C ILE A 361 -6.84 29.23 -7.96
N SER A 362 -7.52 29.36 -9.11
CA SER A 362 -7.45 28.37 -10.19
C SER A 362 -6.04 28.23 -10.78
N THR A 363 -5.33 29.33 -10.97
CA THR A 363 -3.93 29.30 -11.45
C THR A 363 -2.99 28.58 -10.47
N THR A 364 -3.18 28.80 -9.17
CA THR A 364 -2.38 28.16 -8.11
C THR A 364 -2.62 26.65 -8.06
N GLY A 365 -3.89 26.21 -8.24
CA GLY A 365 -4.23 24.79 -8.29
C GLY A 365 -3.64 24.05 -9.50
N VAL A 366 -3.56 24.70 -10.67
CA VAL A 366 -2.98 24.11 -11.89
C VAL A 366 -1.47 23.92 -11.78
N LEU A 367 -0.75 24.83 -11.11
CA LEU A 367 0.70 24.73 -10.91
C LEU A 367 1.11 23.50 -10.07
N ILE A 368 0.26 23.06 -9.13
CA ILE A 368 0.51 21.88 -8.29
C ILE A 368 0.38 20.58 -9.10
N LEU A 369 -0.39 20.56 -10.19
CA LEU A 369 -0.57 19.37 -11.03
C LEU A 369 0.56 19.14 -12.05
N LEU A 370 1.46 20.11 -12.22
CA LEU A 370 2.51 20.10 -13.25
C LEU A 370 3.94 19.87 -12.69
N GLN A 371 4.09 19.71 -11.37
CA GLN A 371 5.35 19.37 -10.69
C GLN A 371 5.36 17.89 -10.30
#